data_AF-A0A4Y8C7F1-F1
#
_entry.id   AF-A0A4Y8C7F1-F1
#
_cell.length_a   1.000
_cell.length_b   1.000
_cell.length_c   1.000
_cell.angle_alpha   90.00
_cell.angle_beta   90.00
_cell.angle_gamma   90.00
#
_symmetry.space_group_name_H-M   'P 1'
#
loop_
_entity.id
_entity.type
_entity.pdbx_description
1 polymer ?
#
loop_
_entity_poly.entity_id
_entity_poly.type
_entity_poly.pdbx_seq_one_letter_code
_entity_poly.pdbx_strand_id
1 'polypeptide(L)'
;EPDLYNYAQGILAQLHGLDLTIGMEPGRYLVAKSGEFVCSVLYEKQNKTKRFVVVDGAMNDLIRPSLYEAYHEIILPYNQAQESLCDVVGGICESGDFFAKARSLPSTQ
;
A
#
# COMPACT_ATOMS: atom_id res chain seq x y z
N GLU A 1 6.52 8.81 -10.98
CA GLU A 1 7.76 8.21 -10.46
C GLU A 1 8.89 9.23 -10.54
N PRO A 2 9.95 9.12 -9.72
CA PRO A 2 11.12 9.99 -9.87
C PRO A 2 11.84 9.70 -11.19
N ASP A 3 12.41 10.75 -11.78
CA ASP A 3 13.31 10.63 -12.92
C ASP A 3 14.70 10.19 -12.43
N LEU A 4 15.05 8.93 -12.71
CA LEU A 4 16.31 8.33 -12.27
C LEU A 4 17.53 8.96 -12.92
N TYR A 5 17.41 9.43 -14.16
CA TYR A 5 18.52 10.05 -14.86
C TYR A 5 18.87 11.37 -14.17
N ASN A 6 17.87 12.21 -13.93
CA ASN A 6 18.07 13.47 -13.22
C ASN A 6 18.55 13.28 -11.77
N TYR A 7 18.05 12.26 -11.08
CA TYR A 7 18.56 11.87 -9.75
C TYR A 7 20.05 11.52 -9.79
N ALA A 8 20.48 10.67 -10.73
CA ALA A 8 21.88 10.28 -10.88
C ALA A 8 22.77 11.46 -11.28
N GLN A 9 22.32 12.30 -12.22
CA GLN A 9 23.06 13.51 -12.63
C GLN A 9 23.26 14.48 -11.46
N GLY A 10 22.26 14.64 -10.59
CA GLY A 10 22.37 15.46 -9.38
C GLY A 10 23.49 14.99 -8.45
N ILE A 11 23.64 13.67 -8.29
CA ILE A 11 24.73 13.07 -7.48
C ILE A 11 26.08 13.27 -8.19
N LEU A 12 26.17 12.88 -9.47
CA LEU A 12 27.42 12.91 -10.23
C LEU A 12 27.99 14.32 -10.38
N ALA A 13 27.13 15.34 -10.48
CA ALA A 13 27.56 16.74 -10.53
C ALA A 13 28.31 17.18 -9.27
N GLN A 14 27.96 16.64 -8.09
CA GLN A 14 28.64 16.96 -6.82
C GLN A 14 29.94 16.18 -6.61
N LEU A 15 30.12 15.06 -7.33
CA LEU A 15 31.29 14.18 -7.19
C LEU A 15 32.31 14.40 -8.32
N HIS A 16 32.05 15.33 -9.24
CA HIS A 16 32.88 15.56 -10.41
C HIS A 16 34.33 15.91 -10.03
N GLY A 17 35.29 15.18 -10.63
CA GLY A 17 36.72 15.38 -10.40
C GLY A 17 37.30 14.63 -9.21
N LEU A 18 36.49 13.83 -8.49
CA LEU A 18 36.95 12.98 -7.39
C LEU A 18 37.16 11.54 -7.88
N ASP A 19 38.26 10.91 -7.47
CA ASP A 19 38.53 9.49 -7.72
C ASP A 19 37.92 8.64 -6.58
N LEU A 20 36.62 8.36 -6.71
CA LEU A 20 35.83 7.66 -5.69
C LEU A 20 35.08 6.47 -6.29
N THR A 21 34.92 5.43 -5.48
CA THR A 21 33.95 4.36 -5.75
C THR A 21 32.61 4.72 -5.14
N ILE A 22 31.53 4.68 -5.94
CA ILE A 22 30.18 4.97 -5.48
C ILE A 22 29.53 3.66 -5.01
N GLY A 23 29.22 3.57 -3.71
CA GLY A 23 28.37 2.53 -3.13
C GLY A 23 26.94 3.04 -2.94
N MET A 24 25.95 2.17 -3.18
CA MET A 24 24.53 2.50 -2.98
C MET A 24 23.80 1.32 -2.34
N GLU A 25 22.85 1.61 -1.46
CA GLU A 25 22.07 0.60 -0.73
C GLU A 25 20.54 0.76 -0.98
N PRO A 26 20.07 0.67 -2.24
CA PRO A 26 18.65 0.84 -2.53
C PRO A 26 17.84 -0.36 -2.05
N GLY A 27 17.08 -0.19 -0.96
CA GLY A 27 16.13 -1.20 -0.47
C GLY A 27 14.76 -1.09 -1.15
N ARG A 28 13.91 -0.20 -0.61
CA ARG A 28 12.49 -0.03 -1.02
C ARG A 28 12.32 0.12 -2.53
N TYR A 29 13.19 0.87 -3.20
CA TYR A 29 13.06 1.14 -4.63
C TYR A 29 13.14 -0.14 -5.47
N LEU A 30 13.97 -1.11 -5.07
CA LEU A 30 14.14 -2.37 -5.79
C LEU A 30 12.99 -3.35 -5.53
N VAL A 31 12.54 -3.48 -4.28
CA VAL A 31 11.67 -4.60 -3.87
C VAL A 31 10.23 -4.23 -3.56
N ALA A 32 9.89 -2.95 -3.35
CA ALA A 32 8.56 -2.60 -2.86
C ALA A 32 7.42 -2.85 -3.87
N LYS A 33 7.73 -2.83 -5.17
CA LYS A 33 6.76 -3.08 -6.25
C LYS A 33 6.79 -4.51 -6.78
N SER A 34 7.68 -5.36 -6.27
CA SER A 34 7.81 -6.74 -6.74
C SER A 34 6.97 -7.74 -5.95
N GLY A 35 6.19 -7.27 -4.97
CA GLY A 35 5.38 -8.11 -4.10
C GLY A 35 3.99 -7.52 -3.92
N GLU A 36 2.99 -8.40 -3.97
CA GLU A 36 1.60 -8.07 -3.71
C GLU A 36 1.14 -8.79 -2.44
N PHE A 37 0.31 -8.12 -1.64
CA PHE A 37 -0.31 -8.72 -0.46
C PHE A 37 -1.72 -9.18 -0.83
N VAL A 38 -1.87 -10.48 -1.06
CA VAL A 38 -3.13 -11.09 -1.48
C VAL A 38 -3.91 -11.55 -0.26
N CYS A 39 -5.18 -11.13 -0.17
CA CYS A 39 -6.10 -11.49 0.90
C CYS A 39 -7.45 -11.91 0.32
N SER A 40 -8.20 -12.71 1.08
CA SER A 40 -9.59 -13.06 0.79
C SER A 40 -10.53 -12.18 1.59
N VAL A 41 -11.64 -11.76 0.98
CA VAL A 41 -12.73 -11.11 1.72
C VAL A 41 -13.47 -12.16 2.54
N LEU A 42 -13.57 -11.95 3.85
CA LEU A 42 -14.34 -12.81 4.75
C LEU A 42 -15.81 -12.42 4.74
N TYR A 43 -16.10 -11.13 4.90
CA TYR A 43 -17.44 -10.58 4.86
C TYR A 43 -17.42 -9.06 4.75
N GLU A 44 -18.56 -8.50 4.33
CA GLU A 44 -18.81 -7.06 4.41
C GLU A 44 -19.73 -6.74 5.58
N LYS A 45 -19.42 -5.66 6.29
CA LYS A 45 -20.25 -5.09 7.35
C LYS A 45 -20.60 -3.67 6.99
N GLN A 46 -21.88 -3.33 7.06
CA GLN A 46 -22.32 -1.95 6.93
C GLN A 46 -22.91 -1.45 8.25
N ASN A 47 -22.32 -0.38 8.78
CA ASN A 47 -22.90 0.38 9.86
C ASN A 47 -23.76 1.51 9.25
N LYS A 48 -24.48 2.26 10.10
CA LYS A 48 -25.31 3.40 9.65
C LYS A 48 -24.55 4.44 8.81
N THR A 49 -23.23 4.54 8.99
CA THR A 49 -22.39 5.59 8.40
C THR A 49 -21.27 5.08 7.49
N LYS A 50 -20.88 3.80 7.58
CA LYS A 50 -19.66 3.31 6.94
C LYS A 50 -19.76 1.85 6.53
N ARG A 51 -19.19 1.52 5.38
CA ARG A 51 -18.99 0.17 4.87
C ARG A 51 -17.58 -0.31 5.24
N PHE A 52 -17.49 -1.55 5.72
CA PHE A 52 -16.24 -2.21 6.07
C PHE A 52 -16.13 -3.51 5.27
N VAL A 53 -15.01 -3.69 4.58
CA VAL A 53 -14.62 -4.93 3.93
C VAL A 53 -13.62 -5.60 4.86
N VAL A 54 -14.02 -6.71 5.48
CA VAL A 54 -13.18 -7.46 6.40
C VAL A 54 -12.46 -8.57 5.63
N VAL A 55 -11.14 -8.59 5.72
CA VAL A 55 -10.29 -9.57 5.03
C VAL A 55 -9.59 -10.50 6.02
N ASP A 56 -8.99 -11.58 5.50
CA ASP A 56 -8.25 -12.59 6.29
C ASP A 56 -6.83 -12.14 6.72
N GLY A 57 -6.25 -11.14 6.07
CA GLY A 57 -5.02 -10.48 6.51
C GLY A 57 -5.27 -9.43 7.59
N ALA A 58 -4.25 -9.10 8.39
CA ALA A 58 -4.33 -8.03 9.38
C ALA A 58 -3.01 -7.24 9.55
N MET A 59 -2.99 -6.27 10.46
CA MET A 59 -1.83 -5.39 10.70
C MET A 59 -0.57 -6.12 11.17
N ASN A 60 -0.68 -7.35 11.69
CA ASN A 60 0.48 -8.20 12.01
C ASN A 60 1.22 -8.68 10.74
N ASP A 61 0.55 -8.72 9.59
CA ASP A 61 1.12 -9.13 8.31
C ASP A 61 1.67 -7.93 7.54
N LEU A 62 0.88 -6.85 7.44
CA LEU A 62 1.26 -5.60 6.79
C LEU A 62 0.92 -4.41 7.67
N ILE A 63 1.85 -4.08 8.58
CA ILE A 63 1.66 -3.02 9.60
C ILE A 63 1.69 -1.60 9.03
N ARG A 64 2.22 -1.41 7.82
CA ARG A 64 2.57 -0.08 7.28
C ARG A 64 1.40 0.91 7.23
N PRO A 65 0.18 0.54 6.78
CA PRO A 65 -0.93 1.48 6.77
C PRO A 65 -1.34 1.91 8.18
N SER A 66 -1.28 1.00 9.15
CA SER A 66 -1.59 1.28 10.55
C SER A 66 -0.55 2.18 11.23
N LEU A 67 0.73 1.85 11.05
CA LEU A 67 1.84 2.51 11.76
C LEU A 67 2.29 3.83 11.13
N TYR A 68 2.24 3.93 9.80
CA TYR A 68 2.78 5.07 9.05
C TYR A 68 1.72 5.83 8.26
N GLU A 69 0.44 5.45 8.37
CA GLU A 69 -0.63 5.97 7.51
C GLU A 69 -0.30 5.80 6.01
N ALA A 70 0.50 4.77 5.68
CA ALA A 70 1.01 4.56 4.34
C ALA A 70 -0.12 4.12 3.40
N TYR A 71 -0.25 4.83 2.28
CA TYR A 71 -1.13 4.41 1.21
C TYR A 71 -0.55 3.20 0.46
N HIS A 72 -1.37 2.15 0.32
CA HIS A 72 -1.15 1.02 -0.57
C HIS A 72 -2.36 0.92 -1.49
N GLU A 73 -2.15 0.78 -2.79
CA GLU A 73 -3.25 0.56 -3.72
C GLU A 73 -3.90 -0.80 -3.45
N ILE A 74 -5.23 -0.86 -3.48
CA ILE A 74 -6.00 -2.09 -3.32
C ILE A 74 -6.81 -2.27 -4.59
N ILE A 75 -6.62 -3.42 -5.22
CA ILE A 75 -7.32 -3.83 -6.43
C ILE A 75 -8.10 -5.10 -6.16
N LEU A 76 -9.28 -5.23 -6.79
CA LEU A 76 -10.04 -6.47 -6.79
C LEU A 76 -9.87 -7.14 -8.16
N PRO A 77 -9.64 -8.45 -8.22
CA PRO A 77 -9.41 -9.16 -9.48
C PRO A 77 -10.69 -9.33 -10.32
N TYR A 78 -11.85 -8.93 -9.81
CA TYR A 78 -13.17 -8.97 -10.46
C TYR A 78 -13.81 -7.59 -10.41
N ASN A 79 -14.50 -7.18 -11.49
CA ASN A 79 -15.01 -5.81 -11.59
C ASN A 79 -16.21 -5.67 -12.54
N GLN A 80 -17.44 -5.69 -12.00
CA GLN A 80 -18.66 -5.29 -12.72
C GLN A 80 -19.73 -4.59 -11.85
N ALA A 81 -19.48 -4.39 -10.55
CA ALA A 81 -20.46 -3.83 -9.63
C ALA A 81 -20.26 -2.33 -9.38
N GLN A 82 -21.31 -1.67 -8.87
CA GLN A 82 -21.26 -0.26 -8.51
C GLN A 82 -20.30 -0.02 -7.34
N GLU A 83 -19.42 0.98 -7.50
CA GLU A 83 -18.47 1.34 -6.45
C GLU A 83 -19.13 2.12 -5.31
N SER A 84 -18.65 1.88 -4.09
CA SER A 84 -19.00 2.64 -2.90
C SER A 84 -17.83 2.74 -1.93
N LEU A 85 -17.79 3.83 -1.16
CA LEU A 85 -16.73 4.07 -0.18
C LEU A 85 -16.76 3.02 0.94
N CYS A 86 -15.60 2.42 1.22
CA CYS A 86 -15.39 1.52 2.34
C CYS A 86 -14.03 1.68 3.00
N ASP A 87 -13.92 1.16 4.22
CA ASP A 87 -12.65 0.86 4.85
C ASP A 87 -12.33 -0.63 4.65
N VAL A 88 -11.07 -0.94 4.35
CA VAL A 88 -10.56 -2.32 4.29
C VAL A 88 -9.80 -2.58 5.58
N VAL A 89 -10.27 -3.56 6.35
CA VAL A 89 -9.83 -3.84 7.72
C VAL A 89 -9.52 -5.32 7.91
N GLY A 90 -8.63 -5.63 8.85
CA GLY A 90 -8.33 -6.99 9.23
C GLY A 90 -9.23 -7.53 10.34
N GLY A 91 -8.87 -8.71 10.85
CA GLY A 91 -9.59 -9.42 11.92
C GLY A 91 -9.06 -9.20 13.34
N ILE A 92 -8.04 -8.36 13.55
CA ILE A 92 -7.50 -8.07 14.89
C ILE A 92 -8.44 -7.12 15.64
N CYS A 93 -8.63 -7.38 16.93
CA CYS A 93 -9.44 -6.55 17.83
C CYS A 93 -8.72 -5.26 18.24
N GLU A 94 -8.24 -4.49 17.26
CA GLU A 94 -7.58 -3.21 17.45
C GLU A 94 -8.12 -2.18 16.44
N SER A 95 -8.36 -0.96 16.90
CA SER A 95 -8.92 0.12 16.05
C SER A 95 -7.97 0.53 14.93
N GLY A 96 -6.67 0.28 15.13
CA GLY A 96 -5.62 0.49 14.14
C GLY A 96 -5.53 -0.59 13.07
N ASP A 97 -6.31 -1.68 13.13
CA ASP A 97 -6.23 -2.76 12.14
C ASP A 97 -6.95 -2.39 10.83
N PHE A 98 -6.30 -1.56 10.01
CA PHE A 98 -6.78 -1.15 8.70
C PHE A 98 -5.68 -1.21 7.64
N PHE A 99 -6.07 -1.53 6.41
CA PHE A 99 -5.22 -1.43 5.22
C PHE A 99 -5.53 -0.17 4.39
N ALA A 100 -6.79 0.26 4.38
CA ALA A 100 -7.21 1.49 3.72
C ALA A 100 -8.47 2.06 4.37
N LYS A 101 -8.57 3.40 4.36
CA LYS A 101 -9.76 4.13 4.80
C LYS A 101 -10.35 4.89 3.61
N ALA A 102 -11.68 4.97 3.55
CA ALA A 102 -12.43 5.72 2.53
C ALA A 102 -12.02 5.39 1.08
N ARG A 103 -11.85 4.10 0.76
CA ARG A 103 -11.54 3.63 -0.59
C ARG A 103 -12.80 3.40 -1.39
N SER A 104 -12.84 3.87 -2.63
CA SER A 104 -13.88 3.47 -3.60
C SER A 104 -13.58 2.06 -4.08
N LEU A 105 -14.44 1.09 -3.74
CA LEU A 105 -14.37 -0.27 -4.23
C LEU A 105 -15.77 -0.74 -4.65
N PRO A 106 -15.90 -1.67 -5.61
CA PRO A 106 -17.15 -2.36 -5.87
C PRO A 106 -17.65 -3.11 -4.63
N SER A 107 -18.91 -3.55 -4.67
CA SER A 107 -19.38 -4.58 -3.73
C SER A 107 -18.61 -5.88 -3.98
N THR A 108 -18.20 -6.54 -2.90
CA THR A 108 -17.39 -7.76 -2.94
C THR A 108 -18.22 -9.03 -2.80
N GLN A 109 -19.56 -8.91 -2.79
CA GLN A 109 -20.55 -10.00 -2.87
C GLN A 109 -21.15 -10.13 -4.27
#